data_AF-A0A829PU96-F1
#
_entry.id   AF-A0A829PU96-F1
#
_cell.length_a   1.000
_cell.length_b   1.000
_cell.length_c   1.000
_cell.angle_alpha   90.00
_cell.angle_beta   90.00
_cell.angle_gamma   90.00
#
_symmetry.space_group_name_H-M   'P 1'
#
loop_
_entity.id
_entity.type
_entity.pdbx_description
1 polymer ?
#
loop_
_entity_poly.entity_id
_entity_poly.type
_entity_poly.pdbx_seq_one_letter_code
_entity_poly.pdbx_strand_id
1 'polypeptide(L)'
;MPYAELHAHSAFSFLDGASLPEEMVQEAARLDLKALAITDHDGFYGVVRFAEAAKELGLPTVFGAELSLGGQGNTEDSVHLLVLARGQEGYRRLSRQMAGAHLSGGTPKDRKGKPRYDLDALTEAAGGHWHILTGCRKGHVRRALAGGGPVAAERALANLVDRFGADRVSIELNRHGHPGEDERNAELAALAGASVSALSPPRQHISRRPRVGAWPWRWRRCGRVRALMTPRAGWIRWAGLICVPVMRWRDCFLTIRRW
;
A
#
# COMPACT_ATOMS: atom_id res chain seq x y z
N MET A 1 -11.62 -8.94 16.56
CA MET A 1 -11.99 -9.49 15.24
C MET A 1 -10.71 -9.93 14.54
N PRO A 2 -10.74 -10.99 13.73
CA PRO A 2 -9.58 -11.39 12.93
C PRO A 2 -9.20 -10.29 11.94
N TYR A 3 -7.91 -9.99 11.83
CA TYR A 3 -7.38 -8.96 10.94
C TYR A 3 -6.16 -9.51 10.18
N ALA A 4 -6.00 -9.12 8.91
CA ALA A 4 -4.88 -9.49 8.06
C ALA A 4 -4.32 -8.23 7.41
N GLU A 5 -3.00 -8.07 7.47
CA GLU A 5 -2.30 -6.92 6.89
C GLU A 5 -1.94 -7.21 5.44
N LEU A 6 -2.52 -6.47 4.50
CA LEU A 6 -2.37 -6.74 3.06
C LEU A 6 -1.52 -5.72 2.31
N HIS A 7 -1.01 -4.69 2.99
CA HIS A 7 -0.18 -3.65 2.40
C HIS A 7 0.95 -3.26 3.36
N ALA A 8 2.04 -4.03 3.33
CA ALA A 8 3.19 -3.79 4.19
C ALA A 8 4.51 -3.80 3.41
N HIS A 9 5.38 -2.86 3.79
CA HIS A 9 6.68 -2.62 3.17
C HIS A 9 7.79 -2.99 4.13
N SER A 10 8.70 -3.84 3.68
CA SER A 10 9.90 -4.18 4.43
C SER A 10 11.03 -3.19 4.15
N ALA A 11 12.14 -3.29 4.88
CA ALA A 11 13.33 -2.49 4.67
C ALA A 11 13.94 -2.64 3.25
N PHE A 12 13.49 -3.62 2.46
CA PHE A 12 13.87 -3.76 1.07
C PHE A 12 13.17 -2.76 0.13
N SER A 13 12.09 -2.13 0.60
CA SER A 13 11.51 -0.94 -0.01
C SER A 13 12.33 0.29 0.36
N PHE A 14 13.38 0.57 -0.42
CA PHE A 14 14.39 1.57 -0.09
C PHE A 14 13.78 2.95 0.21
N LEU A 15 14.15 3.53 1.36
CA LEU A 15 13.65 4.82 1.89
C LEU A 15 12.13 4.88 2.16
N ASP A 16 11.42 3.75 2.11
CA ASP A 16 10.00 3.67 2.45
C ASP A 16 9.73 2.71 3.62
N GLY A 17 10.22 1.47 3.56
CA GLY A 17 10.10 0.50 4.67
C GLY A 17 11.29 0.58 5.63
N ALA A 18 11.03 0.31 6.91
CA ALA A 18 12.05 0.39 7.96
C ALA A 18 12.29 -0.92 8.72
N SER A 19 11.34 -1.86 8.67
CA SER A 19 11.43 -3.15 9.38
C SER A 19 11.91 -4.27 8.48
N LEU A 20 12.78 -5.12 9.00
CA LEU A 20 13.17 -6.35 8.29
C LEU A 20 11.97 -7.30 8.19
N PRO A 21 11.89 -8.15 7.15
CA PRO A 21 10.79 -9.11 7.01
C PRO A 21 10.54 -9.97 8.26
N GLU A 22 11.59 -10.39 8.95
CA GLU A 22 11.51 -11.19 10.17
C GLU A 22 10.86 -10.41 11.32
N GLU A 23 11.20 -9.14 11.48
CA GLU A 23 10.61 -8.27 12.51
C GLU A 23 9.12 -8.03 12.25
N MET A 24 8.74 -7.90 10.98
CA MET A 24 7.33 -7.75 10.58
C MET A 24 6.53 -9.01 10.94
N VAL A 25 7.08 -10.19 10.63
CA VAL A 25 6.46 -11.48 10.94
C VAL A 25 6.32 -11.69 12.45
N GLN A 26 7.39 -11.41 13.22
CA GLN A 26 7.35 -11.52 14.68
C GLN A 26 6.27 -10.63 15.29
N GLU A 27 6.15 -9.39 14.82
CA GLU A 27 5.13 -8.47 15.30
C GLU A 27 3.72 -8.91 14.86
N ALA A 28 3.55 -9.40 13.64
CA ALA A 28 2.28 -9.93 13.16
C ALA A 28 1.81 -11.13 14.01
N ALA A 29 2.71 -12.05 14.35
CA ALA A 29 2.42 -13.16 15.25
C ALA A 29 2.06 -12.66 16.66
N ARG A 30 2.81 -11.68 17.19
CA ARG A 30 2.53 -11.05 18.50
C ARG A 30 1.16 -10.38 18.56
N LEU A 31 0.69 -9.84 17.43
CA LEU A 31 -0.62 -9.18 17.29
C LEU A 31 -1.76 -10.14 16.94
N ASP A 32 -1.49 -11.45 16.82
CA ASP A 32 -2.45 -12.47 16.36
C ASP A 32 -3.09 -12.10 14.99
N LEU A 33 -2.28 -11.58 14.07
CA LEU A 33 -2.73 -11.37 12.69
C LEU A 33 -3.05 -12.71 12.02
N LYS A 34 -4.13 -12.75 11.23
CA LYS A 34 -4.54 -13.95 10.50
C LYS A 34 -3.78 -14.16 9.21
N ALA A 35 -3.21 -13.10 8.65
CA ALA A 35 -2.23 -13.19 7.59
C ALA A 35 -1.43 -11.88 7.54
N LEU A 36 -0.26 -11.94 6.89
CA LEU A 36 0.55 -10.79 6.54
C LEU A 36 0.95 -10.87 5.07
N ALA A 37 0.81 -9.77 4.35
CA ALA A 37 1.36 -9.59 3.02
C ALA A 37 2.71 -8.88 3.10
N ILE A 38 3.63 -9.25 2.21
CA ILE A 38 4.78 -8.42 1.86
C ILE A 38 4.54 -7.85 0.46
N THR A 39 4.59 -6.52 0.35
CA THR A 39 4.26 -5.78 -0.88
C THR A 39 5.31 -4.73 -1.19
N ASP A 40 6.59 -5.13 -1.21
CA ASP A 40 7.69 -4.21 -1.45
C ASP A 40 7.60 -3.50 -2.80
N HIS A 41 8.24 -2.32 -2.91
CA HIS A 41 8.30 -1.57 -4.16
C HIS A 41 9.07 -2.31 -5.24
N ASP A 42 8.40 -2.50 -6.37
CA ASP A 42 9.00 -2.91 -7.64
C ASP A 42 9.88 -4.19 -7.58
N GLY A 43 9.67 -5.07 -6.61
CA GLY A 43 10.48 -6.28 -6.49
C GLY A 43 10.10 -7.21 -5.35
N PHE A 44 10.72 -8.39 -5.36
CA PHE A 44 10.55 -9.46 -4.36
C PHE A 44 11.80 -9.67 -3.52
N TYR A 45 12.51 -8.59 -3.19
CA TYR A 45 13.82 -8.67 -2.53
C TYR A 45 13.73 -9.28 -1.11
N GLY A 46 12.66 -8.98 -0.36
CA GLY A 46 12.44 -9.47 0.99
C GLY A 46 11.67 -10.80 1.08
N VAL A 47 11.21 -11.36 -0.03
CA VAL A 47 10.18 -12.42 -0.05
C VAL A 47 10.65 -13.74 0.54
N VAL A 48 11.90 -14.14 0.28
CA VAL A 48 12.46 -15.39 0.82
C VAL A 48 12.56 -15.32 2.34
N ARG A 49 13.17 -14.23 2.86
CA ARG A 49 13.31 -13.98 4.30
C ARG A 49 11.95 -13.90 5.00
N PHE A 50 10.98 -13.24 4.37
CA PHE A 50 9.60 -13.18 4.83
C PHE A 50 8.96 -14.57 4.95
N ALA A 51 9.07 -15.39 3.90
CA ALA A 51 8.45 -16.71 3.83
C ALA A 51 9.06 -17.68 4.86
N GLU A 52 10.39 -17.65 5.04
CA GLU A 52 11.09 -18.48 6.02
C GLU A 52 10.65 -18.13 7.46
N ALA A 53 10.68 -16.85 7.83
CA ALA A 53 10.23 -16.42 9.15
C ALA A 53 8.75 -16.73 9.40
N ALA A 54 7.89 -16.51 8.40
CA ALA A 54 6.45 -16.77 8.55
C ALA A 54 6.17 -18.27 8.73
N LYS A 55 6.93 -19.13 8.06
CA LYS A 55 6.84 -20.58 8.22
C LYS A 55 7.20 -21.03 9.64
N GLU A 56 8.23 -20.44 10.25
CA GLU A 56 8.64 -20.75 11.62
C GLU A 56 7.55 -20.43 12.66
N LEU A 57 6.80 -19.35 12.45
CA LEU A 57 5.73 -18.92 13.35
C LEU A 57 4.33 -19.40 12.95
N GLY A 58 4.21 -20.17 11.86
CA GLY A 58 2.92 -20.61 11.34
C GLY A 58 1.99 -19.48 10.89
N LEU A 59 2.55 -18.32 10.50
CA LEU A 59 1.78 -17.15 10.06
C LEU A 59 1.40 -17.30 8.57
N PRO A 60 0.11 -17.24 8.20
CA PRO A 60 -0.30 -17.26 6.80
C PRO A 60 0.24 -16.04 6.03
N THR A 61 0.70 -16.27 4.81
CA THR A 61 1.39 -15.25 4.00
C THR A 61 0.63 -14.92 2.72
N VAL A 62 0.77 -13.66 2.29
CA VAL A 62 0.38 -13.18 0.97
C VAL A 62 1.61 -12.53 0.32
N PHE A 63 1.82 -12.77 -0.97
CA PHE A 63 2.94 -12.18 -1.70
C PHE A 63 2.41 -11.20 -2.73
N GLY A 64 3.04 -10.03 -2.81
CA GLY A 64 2.65 -8.99 -3.74
C GLY A 64 3.75 -7.95 -3.91
N ALA A 65 3.46 -6.92 -4.68
CA ALA A 65 4.36 -5.78 -4.87
C ALA A 65 3.55 -4.50 -5.07
N GLU A 66 4.11 -3.38 -4.62
CA GLU A 66 3.63 -2.06 -5.03
C GLU A 66 4.42 -1.63 -6.26
N LEU A 67 3.76 -1.59 -7.42
CA LEU A 67 4.40 -1.24 -8.68
C LEU A 67 4.32 0.28 -8.90
N SER A 68 5.45 0.88 -9.27
CA SER A 68 5.57 2.30 -9.62
C SER A 68 5.33 2.51 -11.12
N LEU A 69 4.10 2.82 -11.51
CA LEU A 69 3.75 3.10 -12.91
C LEU A 69 4.03 4.56 -13.28
N GLY A 70 4.51 4.77 -14.51
CA GLY A 70 4.79 6.10 -15.02
C GLY A 70 5.96 6.80 -14.29
N GLY A 71 6.00 8.12 -14.37
CA GLY A 71 7.02 8.92 -13.69
C GLY A 71 8.42 8.70 -14.24
N GLN A 72 8.61 8.75 -15.57
CA GLN A 72 9.88 8.55 -16.28
C GLN A 72 11.09 9.09 -15.48
N GLY A 73 11.72 8.28 -14.63
CA GLY A 73 12.79 8.75 -13.74
C GLY A 73 12.42 9.67 -12.55
N ASN A 74 11.19 10.15 -12.39
CA ASN A 74 10.70 10.85 -11.19
C ASN A 74 9.72 9.98 -10.39
N THR A 75 10.19 9.47 -9.25
CA THR A 75 9.38 8.68 -8.31
C THR A 75 8.31 9.50 -7.61
N GLU A 76 8.36 10.84 -7.64
CA GLU A 76 7.29 11.67 -7.08
C GLU A 76 6.03 11.69 -7.94
N ASP A 77 6.20 11.52 -9.26
CA ASP A 77 5.10 11.54 -10.24
C ASP A 77 4.56 10.15 -10.59
N SER A 78 5.14 9.09 -10.03
CA SER A 78 4.66 7.73 -10.25
C SER A 78 3.29 7.51 -9.62
N VAL A 79 2.49 6.66 -10.28
CA VAL A 79 1.22 6.17 -9.80
C VAL A 79 1.44 4.74 -9.30
N HIS A 80 0.98 4.45 -8.09
CA HIS A 80 1.18 3.14 -7.50
C HIS A 80 0.04 2.18 -7.88
N LEU A 81 0.39 0.95 -8.22
CA LEU A 81 -0.54 -0.16 -8.39
C LEU A 81 -0.12 -1.28 -7.44
N LEU A 82 -0.93 -1.54 -6.40
CA LEU A 82 -0.65 -2.61 -5.46
C LEU A 82 -1.23 -3.92 -6.00
N VAL A 83 -0.36 -4.92 -6.20
CA VAL A 83 -0.71 -6.20 -6.81
C VAL A 83 -0.45 -7.31 -5.80
N LEU A 84 -1.49 -8.06 -5.43
CA LEU A 84 -1.38 -9.30 -4.66
C LEU A 84 -1.44 -10.50 -5.62
N ALA A 85 -0.43 -11.36 -5.56
CA ALA A 85 -0.36 -12.57 -6.36
C ALA A 85 -1.28 -13.65 -5.79
N ARG A 86 -2.23 -14.13 -6.60
CA ARG A 86 -3.10 -15.25 -6.25
C ARG A 86 -2.47 -16.56 -6.70
N GLY A 87 -1.97 -17.31 -5.73
CA GLY A 87 -1.31 -18.59 -5.96
C GLY A 87 0.02 -18.47 -6.71
N GLN A 88 0.60 -19.63 -7.02
CA GLN A 88 1.93 -19.72 -7.61
C GLN A 88 2.01 -19.08 -9.00
N GLU A 89 0.96 -19.19 -9.81
CA GLU A 89 0.95 -18.59 -11.15
C GLU A 89 0.85 -17.06 -11.11
N GLY A 90 0.09 -16.50 -10.15
CA GLY A 90 0.08 -15.06 -9.91
C GLY A 90 1.46 -14.53 -9.56
N TYR A 91 2.17 -15.26 -8.69
CA TYR A 91 3.53 -14.91 -8.28
C TYR A 91 4.51 -14.97 -9.47
N ARG A 92 4.45 -16.05 -10.26
CA ARG A 92 5.29 -16.25 -11.44
C ARG A 92 5.09 -15.14 -12.47
N ARG A 93 3.83 -14.77 -12.73
CA ARG A 93 3.47 -13.68 -13.65
C ARG A 93 4.00 -12.35 -13.15
N LEU A 94 3.80 -12.03 -11.88
CA LEU A 94 4.24 -10.76 -11.28
C LEU A 94 5.76 -10.66 -11.29
N SER A 95 6.45 -11.72 -10.87
CA SER A 95 7.92 -11.81 -10.91
C SER A 95 8.47 -11.57 -12.31
N ARG A 96 7.87 -12.18 -13.33
CA ARG A 96 8.27 -11.98 -14.72
C ARG A 96 8.10 -10.54 -15.19
N GLN A 97 6.99 -9.89 -14.85
CA GLN A 97 6.75 -8.50 -15.25
C GLN A 97 7.73 -7.54 -14.58
N MET A 98 8.03 -7.73 -13.29
CA MET A 98 9.06 -6.95 -12.61
C MET A 98 10.44 -7.18 -13.21
N ALA A 99 10.82 -8.44 -13.47
CA ALA A 99 12.10 -8.74 -14.11
C ALA A 99 12.21 -8.08 -15.50
N GLY A 100 11.17 -8.15 -16.33
CA GLY A 100 11.11 -7.47 -17.62
C GLY A 100 11.25 -5.95 -17.48
N ALA A 101 10.52 -5.34 -16.56
CA ALA A 101 10.58 -3.90 -16.30
C ALA A 101 11.97 -3.41 -15.87
N HIS A 102 12.69 -4.20 -15.05
CA HIS A 102 14.07 -3.92 -14.65
C HIS A 102 15.07 -4.04 -15.82
N LEU A 103 14.86 -5.00 -16.72
CA LEU A 103 15.72 -5.21 -17.89
C LEU A 103 15.48 -4.18 -19.01
N SER A 104 14.23 -3.78 -19.23
CA SER A 104 13.86 -2.75 -20.22
C SER A 104 14.16 -1.32 -19.72
N GLY A 105 14.43 -1.15 -18.42
CA GLY A 105 14.65 0.12 -17.75
C GLY A 105 16.01 0.79 -17.97
N GLY A 106 16.79 0.47 -19.02
CA GLY A 106 18.06 1.17 -19.24
C GLY A 106 18.75 1.04 -20.62
N THR A 107 19.11 2.19 -21.19
CA THR A 107 20.37 2.42 -21.95
C THR A 107 21.26 3.43 -21.18
N PRO A 108 22.60 3.41 -21.38
CA PRO A 108 23.56 4.05 -20.46
C PRO A 108 23.46 5.58 -20.28
N LYS A 109 22.81 6.31 -21.20
CA LYS A 109 22.68 7.77 -21.14
C LYS A 109 21.45 8.25 -20.39
N ASP A 110 20.43 7.40 -20.23
CA ASP A 110 19.13 7.80 -19.70
C ASP A 110 18.74 6.91 -18.52
N ARG A 111 18.98 7.40 -17.30
CA ARG A 111 18.33 6.92 -16.06
C ARG A 111 18.61 5.46 -15.69
N LYS A 112 19.78 5.18 -15.10
CA LYS A 112 20.08 3.91 -14.43
C LYS A 112 19.00 3.54 -13.40
N GLY A 113 18.38 2.36 -13.56
CA GLY A 113 17.84 1.55 -12.46
C GLY A 113 16.40 1.83 -12.02
N LYS A 114 15.55 2.40 -12.86
CA LYS A 114 14.12 2.57 -12.53
C LYS A 114 13.24 1.69 -13.42
N PRO A 115 12.51 0.71 -12.86
CA PRO A 115 11.67 -0.18 -13.65
C PRO A 115 10.57 0.62 -14.34
N ARG A 116 10.22 0.20 -15.56
CA ARG A 116 9.12 0.79 -16.33
C ARG A 116 8.03 -0.23 -16.54
N TYR A 117 6.83 0.11 -16.10
CA TYR A 117 5.64 -0.69 -16.30
C TYR A 117 4.69 0.00 -17.26
N ASP A 118 4.11 -0.80 -18.14
CA ASP A 118 2.98 -0.43 -18.97
C ASP A 118 1.71 -1.11 -18.42
N LEU A 119 0.65 -0.34 -18.23
CA LEU A 119 -0.57 -0.86 -17.59
C LEU A 119 -1.31 -1.85 -18.50
N ASP A 120 -1.26 -1.69 -19.82
CA ASP A 120 -1.89 -2.61 -20.77
C ASP A 120 -1.16 -3.96 -20.76
N ALA A 121 0.18 -3.95 -20.80
CA ALA A 121 1.00 -5.15 -20.67
C ALA A 121 0.78 -5.87 -19.32
N LEU A 122 0.66 -5.13 -18.22
CA LEU A 122 0.32 -5.70 -16.91
C LEU A 122 -1.08 -6.31 -16.90
N THR A 123 -2.04 -5.67 -17.56
CA THR A 123 -3.44 -6.17 -17.66
C THR A 123 -3.46 -7.51 -18.38
N GLU A 124 -2.81 -7.61 -19.54
CA GLU A 124 -2.70 -8.86 -20.30
C GLU A 124 -1.98 -9.95 -19.51
N ALA A 125 -0.87 -9.58 -18.84
CA ALA A 125 -0.09 -10.52 -18.06
C ALA A 125 -0.82 -11.06 -16.83
N ALA A 126 -1.71 -10.28 -16.22
CA ALA A 126 -2.43 -10.65 -14.99
C ALA A 126 -3.18 -11.98 -15.17
N GLY A 127 -3.84 -12.19 -16.31
CA GLY A 127 -4.55 -13.44 -16.63
C GLY A 127 -5.57 -13.86 -15.57
N GLY A 128 -6.07 -12.92 -14.78
CA GLY A 128 -6.96 -13.18 -13.64
C GLY A 128 -6.30 -13.79 -12.38
N HIS A 129 -4.97 -13.78 -12.31
CA HIS A 129 -4.20 -14.30 -11.17
C HIS A 129 -3.72 -13.23 -10.19
N TRP A 130 -4.15 -11.98 -10.37
CA TRP A 130 -3.79 -10.87 -9.49
C TRP A 130 -5.03 -10.27 -8.86
N HIS A 131 -4.86 -9.77 -7.65
CA HIS A 131 -5.83 -8.93 -6.98
C HIS A 131 -5.22 -7.56 -6.77
N ILE A 132 -5.96 -6.52 -7.09
CA ILE A 132 -5.50 -5.14 -7.07
C ILE A 132 -6.09 -4.44 -5.88
N LEU A 133 -5.24 -3.83 -5.05
CA LEU A 133 -5.70 -2.82 -4.11
C LEU A 133 -5.51 -1.44 -4.76
N THR A 134 -6.51 -0.56 -4.63
CA THR A 134 -6.45 0.78 -5.22
C THR A 134 -5.30 1.63 -4.67
N GLY A 135 -4.64 1.17 -3.61
CA GLY A 135 -3.32 1.59 -3.18
C GLY A 135 -3.30 2.77 -2.22
N CYS A 136 -2.09 3.24 -1.96
CA CYS A 136 -1.80 4.30 -1.01
C CYS A 136 -2.16 5.70 -1.55
N ARG A 137 -1.62 6.76 -0.94
CA ARG A 137 -1.78 8.16 -1.40
C ARG A 137 -1.49 8.36 -2.90
N LYS A 138 -0.56 7.59 -3.47
CA LYS A 138 -0.19 7.63 -4.90
C LYS A 138 -0.96 6.63 -5.78
N GLY A 139 -1.89 5.88 -5.20
CA GLY A 139 -2.74 4.94 -5.92
C GLY A 139 -3.63 5.63 -6.96
N HIS A 140 -3.93 4.92 -8.05
CA HIS A 140 -4.73 5.43 -9.18
C HIS A 140 -6.01 6.16 -8.74
N VAL A 141 -6.82 5.52 -7.89
CA VAL A 141 -8.12 6.06 -7.46
C VAL A 141 -7.96 7.24 -6.51
N ARG A 142 -7.05 7.15 -5.53
CA ARG A 142 -6.83 8.23 -4.55
C ARG A 142 -6.23 9.48 -5.18
N ARG A 143 -5.35 9.32 -6.18
CA ARG A 143 -4.79 10.44 -6.94
C ARG A 143 -5.87 11.13 -7.77
N ALA A 144 -6.73 10.35 -8.44
CA ALA A 144 -7.85 10.88 -9.21
C ALA A 144 -8.85 11.64 -8.31
N LEU A 145 -9.16 11.10 -7.13
CA LEU A 145 -10.01 11.77 -6.14
C LEU A 145 -9.43 13.13 -5.73
N ALA A 146 -8.14 13.17 -5.40
CA ALA A 146 -7.47 14.39 -4.95
C ALA A 146 -7.36 15.47 -6.04
N GLY A 147 -7.21 15.07 -7.31
CA GLY A 147 -7.01 16.00 -8.43
C GLY A 147 -8.30 16.40 -9.17
N GLY A 148 -9.32 15.55 -9.18
CA GLY A 148 -10.53 15.74 -10.01
C GLY A 148 -11.84 15.33 -9.33
N GLY A 149 -11.82 15.05 -8.03
CA GLY A 149 -13.01 14.74 -7.23
C GLY A 149 -13.63 13.36 -7.48
N PRO A 150 -14.82 13.10 -6.92
CA PRO A 150 -15.45 11.78 -6.93
C PRO A 150 -15.65 11.18 -8.32
N VAL A 151 -16.06 11.98 -9.31
CA VAL A 151 -16.28 11.51 -10.70
C VAL A 151 -14.97 11.04 -11.35
N ALA A 152 -13.84 11.71 -11.06
CA ALA A 152 -12.55 11.26 -11.55
C ALA A 152 -12.11 9.95 -10.88
N ALA A 153 -12.37 9.81 -9.58
CA ALA A 153 -12.09 8.58 -8.83
C ALA A 153 -12.93 7.39 -9.32
N GLU A 154 -14.21 7.62 -9.60
CA GLU A 154 -15.12 6.62 -10.17
C GLU A 154 -14.62 6.10 -11.52
N ARG A 155 -14.23 7.00 -12.43
CA ARG A 155 -13.63 6.61 -13.73
C ARG A 155 -12.33 5.83 -13.56
N ALA A 156 -11.48 6.23 -12.62
CA ALA A 156 -10.23 5.54 -12.35
C ALA A 156 -10.48 4.13 -11.77
N LEU A 157 -11.47 3.99 -10.89
CA LEU A 157 -11.89 2.69 -10.36
C LEU A 157 -12.48 1.81 -11.45
N ALA A 158 -13.39 2.34 -12.26
CA ALA A 158 -13.97 1.63 -13.40
C ALA A 158 -12.89 1.11 -14.35
N ASN A 159 -11.86 1.92 -14.64
CA ASN A 159 -10.75 1.48 -15.48
C ASN A 159 -9.98 0.28 -14.89
N LEU A 160 -9.76 0.25 -13.57
CA LEU A 160 -9.13 -0.90 -12.92
C LEU A 160 -10.06 -2.13 -12.94
N VAL A 161 -11.35 -1.92 -12.71
CA VAL A 161 -12.36 -3.00 -12.74
C VAL A 161 -12.47 -3.61 -14.13
N ASP A 162 -12.50 -2.80 -15.19
CA ASP A 162 -12.55 -3.27 -16.58
C ASP A 162 -11.31 -4.09 -16.95
N ARG A 163 -10.14 -3.72 -16.41
CA ARG A 163 -8.86 -4.39 -16.66
C ARG A 163 -8.71 -5.70 -15.90
N PHE A 164 -8.98 -5.71 -14.59
CA PHE A 164 -8.63 -6.82 -13.71
C PHE A 164 -9.82 -7.68 -13.27
N GLY A 165 -11.04 -7.18 -13.46
CA GLY A 165 -12.29 -7.80 -13.03
C GLY A 165 -12.77 -7.27 -11.68
N ALA A 166 -14.09 -7.12 -11.54
CA ALA A 166 -14.70 -6.56 -10.32
C ALA A 166 -14.41 -7.40 -9.06
N ASP A 167 -14.32 -8.73 -9.21
CA ASP A 167 -14.00 -9.67 -8.12
C ASP A 167 -12.52 -9.64 -7.69
N ARG A 168 -11.69 -8.84 -8.37
CA ARG A 168 -10.23 -8.76 -8.16
C ARG A 168 -9.74 -7.35 -7.92
N VAL A 169 -10.63 -6.39 -7.70
CA VAL A 169 -10.27 -5.02 -7.34
C VAL A 169 -10.90 -4.71 -5.98
N SER A 170 -10.12 -4.10 -5.10
CA SER A 170 -10.61 -3.66 -3.79
C SER A 170 -10.13 -2.25 -3.49
N ILE A 171 -11.04 -1.45 -2.96
CA ILE A 171 -10.75 -0.09 -2.54
C ILE A 171 -9.99 -0.15 -1.23
N GLU A 172 -8.84 0.49 -1.19
CA GLU A 172 -8.02 0.60 0.01
C GLU A 172 -8.40 1.87 0.79
N LEU A 173 -8.95 1.68 1.97
CA LEU A 173 -9.20 2.70 2.96
C LEU A 173 -8.04 2.74 3.96
N ASN A 174 -7.73 3.90 4.47
CA ASN A 174 -6.56 4.07 5.33
C ASN A 174 -6.97 4.92 6.53
N ARG A 175 -6.52 4.58 7.73
CA ARG A 175 -6.87 5.34 8.95
C ARG A 175 -5.65 5.56 9.84
N HIS A 176 -4.88 6.56 9.49
CA HIS A 176 -3.68 7.00 10.20
C HIS A 176 -3.96 8.15 11.18
N GLY A 177 -5.14 8.77 11.09
CA GLY A 177 -5.54 9.93 11.89
C GLY A 177 -5.07 11.25 11.26
N HIS A 178 -4.85 11.29 9.95
CA HIS A 178 -4.52 12.52 9.25
C HIS A 178 -5.77 13.40 9.04
N PRO A 179 -5.63 14.74 9.02
CA PRO A 179 -6.74 15.62 8.67
C PRO A 179 -7.32 15.29 7.28
N GLY A 180 -8.64 15.27 7.16
CA GLY A 180 -9.32 14.97 5.90
C GLY A 180 -9.23 13.49 5.48
N GLU A 181 -8.85 12.57 6.36
CA GLU A 181 -8.79 11.14 6.07
C GLU A 181 -10.17 10.48 6.19
N ASP A 182 -10.97 10.86 7.19
CA ASP A 182 -12.31 10.30 7.40
C ASP A 182 -13.26 10.71 6.26
N GLU A 183 -13.25 11.97 5.82
CA GLU A 183 -14.04 12.45 4.68
C GLU A 183 -13.64 11.74 3.38
N ARG A 184 -12.34 11.60 3.15
CA ARG A 184 -11.82 10.88 1.98
C ARG A 184 -12.19 9.41 2.00
N ASN A 185 -12.14 8.76 3.18
CA ASN A 185 -12.58 7.38 3.32
C ASN A 185 -14.08 7.25 3.07
N ALA A 186 -14.89 8.23 3.49
CA ALA A 186 -16.31 8.24 3.18
C ALA A 186 -16.57 8.36 1.67
N GLU A 187 -15.83 9.25 0.98
CA GLU A 187 -15.90 9.36 -0.48
C GLU A 187 -15.47 8.06 -1.18
N LEU A 188 -14.36 7.45 -0.77
CA LEU A 188 -13.88 6.18 -1.32
C LEU A 188 -14.85 5.03 -1.02
N ALA A 189 -15.42 4.98 0.18
CA ALA A 189 -16.41 3.98 0.54
C ALA A 189 -17.71 4.13 -0.26
N ALA A 190 -18.10 5.35 -0.61
CA ALA A 190 -19.26 5.59 -1.48
C ALA A 190 -19.05 5.08 -2.92
N LEU A 191 -17.80 4.93 -3.37
CA LEU A 191 -17.48 4.28 -4.65
C LEU A 191 -17.60 2.76 -4.59
N ALA A 192 -17.63 2.16 -3.40
CA ALA A 192 -17.72 0.71 -3.24
C ALA A 192 -19.17 0.24 -3.54
N GLY A 193 -19.37 -0.31 -4.74
CA GLY A 193 -20.58 -1.10 -5.05
C GLY A 193 -20.51 -2.52 -4.46
N ALA A 194 -21.54 -3.34 -4.71
CA ALA A 194 -21.64 -4.72 -4.19
C ALA A 194 -20.47 -5.65 -4.58
N SER A 195 -19.69 -5.29 -5.60
CA SER A 195 -18.61 -6.10 -6.16
C SER A 195 -17.20 -5.70 -5.68
N VAL A 196 -17.05 -4.54 -5.03
CA VAL A 196 -15.74 -3.99 -4.65
C VAL A 196 -15.63 -3.91 -3.13
N SER A 197 -14.70 -4.68 -2.56
CA SER A 197 -14.49 -4.69 -1.10
C SER A 197 -13.64 -3.51 -0.65
N ALA A 198 -13.96 -2.92 0.50
CA ALA A 198 -13.13 -1.95 1.19
C ALA A 198 -12.21 -2.66 2.19
N LEU A 199 -10.90 -2.44 2.11
CA LEU A 199 -9.92 -2.98 3.05
C LEU A 199 -9.25 -1.84 3.81
N SER A 200 -9.08 -1.98 5.12
CA SER A 200 -8.45 -0.94 5.97
C SER A 200 -7.12 -1.42 6.55
N PRO A 201 -6.02 -1.39 5.79
CA PRO A 201 -4.70 -1.65 6.36
C PRO A 201 -4.17 -0.48 7.20
N PRO A 202 -3.76 -0.66 8.48
CA PRO A 202 -2.74 0.20 9.04
C PRO A 202 -1.45 -0.04 8.25
N ARG A 203 -1.04 0.92 7.43
CA ARG A 203 0.21 0.83 6.67
C ARG A 203 1.39 0.72 7.63
N GLN A 204 1.89 -0.49 7.84
CA GLN A 204 3.01 -0.72 8.74
C GLN A 204 4.32 -0.53 7.97
N HIS A 205 4.83 0.69 8.02
CA HIS A 205 6.22 0.99 7.66
C HIS A 205 7.21 0.57 8.76
N ILE A 206 6.71 0.35 9.97
CA ILE A 206 7.46 0.14 11.19
C ILE A 206 6.67 -0.83 12.09
N SER A 207 7.31 -1.89 12.56
CA SER A 207 6.71 -2.90 13.46
C SER A 207 6.46 -2.40 14.89
N ARG A 208 7.12 -1.33 15.35
CA ARG A 208 6.89 -0.74 16.69
C ARG A 208 6.86 0.78 16.68
N ARG A 209 5.94 1.39 17.43
CA ARG A 209 6.04 2.81 17.81
C ARG A 209 7.25 2.99 18.74
N PRO A 210 8.20 3.90 18.47
CA PRO A 210 9.31 4.14 19.39
C PRO A 210 8.78 4.67 20.72
N ARG A 211 9.34 4.20 21.84
CA ARG A 211 9.07 4.75 23.17
C ARG A 211 9.43 6.25 23.16
N VAL A 212 8.56 7.08 23.73
CA VAL A 212 8.77 8.52 23.90
C VAL A 212 10.09 8.71 24.68
N GLY A 213 11.15 9.17 24.01
CA GLY A 213 12.45 9.40 24.65
C GLY A 213 13.71 9.19 23.79
N ALA A 214 13.64 8.50 22.64
CA ALA A 214 14.82 8.32 21.77
C ALA A 214 14.79 9.27 20.56
N TRP A 215 15.43 10.44 20.71
CA TRP A 215 15.63 11.44 19.66
C TRP A 215 16.89 11.16 18.79
N PRO A 216 16.79 10.31 17.74
CA PRO A 216 17.58 10.59 16.53
C PRO A 216 16.85 10.41 15.17
N TRP A 217 15.66 9.81 15.10
CA TRP A 217 15.20 9.20 13.83
C TRP A 217 14.44 10.10 12.85
N ARG A 218 14.17 11.36 13.21
CA ARG A 218 13.51 12.33 12.31
C ARG A 218 14.39 12.78 11.12
N TRP A 219 15.64 12.31 11.06
CA TRP A 219 16.66 12.83 10.15
C TRP A 219 16.80 12.14 8.78
N ARG A 220 16.18 10.99 8.52
CA ARG A 220 16.37 10.30 7.22
C ARG A 220 15.51 10.84 6.06
N ARG A 221 14.66 11.84 6.29
CA ARG A 221 13.87 12.51 5.24
C ARG A 221 14.30 13.95 4.92
N CYS A 222 15.29 14.50 5.65
CA CYS A 222 15.82 15.84 5.41
C CYS A 222 17.20 15.78 4.74
N GLY A 223 17.22 15.31 3.50
CA GLY A 223 18.39 15.33 2.64
C GLY A 223 18.46 16.52 1.68
N ARG A 224 17.61 17.55 1.78
CA ARG A 224 17.78 18.82 1.02
C ARG A 224 16.82 19.96 1.40
N VAL A 225 16.76 20.38 2.66
CA VAL A 225 16.22 21.73 2.99
C VAL A 225 17.02 22.29 4.16
N ARG A 226 17.80 23.35 3.90
CA ARG A 226 18.51 24.12 4.92
C ARG A 226 17.55 25.21 5.41
N ALA A 227 16.95 25.03 6.58
CA ALA A 227 16.29 26.10 7.30
C ALA A 227 16.40 25.85 8.81
N LEU A 228 16.92 26.85 9.53
CA LEU A 228 17.14 26.85 10.97
C LEU A 228 15.80 26.77 11.72
N MET A 229 15.73 25.94 12.77
CA MET A 229 14.68 26.00 13.79
C MET A 229 15.25 26.59 15.08
N THR A 230 14.62 27.64 15.59
CA THR A 230 14.64 28.03 17.01
C THR A 230 13.35 27.54 17.70
N PRO A 231 13.37 27.16 18.98
CA PRO A 231 12.21 26.58 19.65
C PRO A 231 11.47 27.62 20.51
N ARG A 232 10.14 27.71 20.38
CA ARG A 232 9.28 28.14 21.49
C ARG A 232 7.96 27.39 21.55
N ALA A 233 7.54 27.23 22.81
CA ALA A 233 6.48 26.40 23.36
C ALA A 233 5.07 26.82 22.96
N GLY A 234 4.11 25.91 23.19
CA GLY A 234 2.70 26.26 23.33
C GLY A 234 1.78 25.04 23.36
N TRP A 235 1.35 24.63 24.55
CA TRP A 235 0.19 23.76 24.74
C TRP A 235 -1.09 24.59 24.56
N ILE A 236 -2.10 24.06 23.86
CA ILE A 236 -3.50 24.46 24.05
C ILE A 236 -4.39 23.21 24.04
N ARG A 237 -5.27 23.16 25.05
CA ARG A 237 -6.32 22.19 25.33
C ARG A 237 -7.64 22.89 25.04
N TRP A 238 -8.54 22.32 24.24
CA TRP A 238 -9.97 22.69 24.25
C TRP A 238 -10.86 21.49 23.91
N ALA A 239 -11.89 21.35 24.72
CA ALA A 239 -12.99 20.41 24.60
C ALA A 239 -14.11 21.01 23.72
N GLY A 240 -14.85 20.14 23.03
CA GLY A 240 -16.06 20.50 22.31
C GLY A 240 -16.64 19.25 21.64
N LEU A 241 -17.66 18.66 22.27
CA LEU A 241 -18.51 17.66 21.64
C LEU A 241 -19.23 18.32 20.45
N ILE A 242 -19.12 17.71 19.27
CA ILE A 242 -20.15 17.80 18.24
C ILE A 242 -20.46 16.37 17.81
N CYS A 243 -21.68 15.94 18.15
CA CYS A 243 -22.32 14.74 17.63
C CYS A 243 -22.67 14.99 16.16
N VAL A 244 -22.07 14.24 15.24
CA VAL A 244 -22.53 14.08 13.85
C VAL A 244 -22.85 12.59 13.69
N PRO A 245 -23.98 12.21 13.09
CA PRO A 245 -24.52 10.86 13.21
C PRO A 245 -23.52 9.83 12.68
N VAL A 246 -23.18 8.91 13.57
CA VAL A 246 -22.36 7.72 13.32
C VAL A 246 -23.02 6.91 12.23
N MET A 247 -22.53 7.03 11.00
CA MET A 247 -22.74 6.00 9.98
C MET A 247 -22.03 4.75 10.51
N ARG A 248 -22.81 3.74 10.91
CA ARG A 248 -22.30 2.52 11.54
C ARG A 248 -21.45 1.76 10.53
N TRP A 249 -20.13 1.84 10.71
CA TRP A 249 -19.10 1.05 10.02
C TRP A 249 -19.25 -0.48 10.08
N ARG A 250 -20.34 -1.02 10.66
CA ARG A 250 -20.56 -2.47 10.78
C ARG A 250 -20.82 -3.15 9.43
N ASP A 251 -21.18 -2.38 8.40
CA ASP A 251 -21.65 -2.93 7.13
C ASP A 251 -20.57 -3.02 6.02
N CYS A 252 -19.36 -2.46 6.23
CA CYS A 252 -18.26 -2.52 5.25
C CYS A 252 -17.33 -3.73 5.38
N PHE A 253 -17.56 -4.64 6.34
CA PHE A 253 -16.62 -5.72 6.65
C PHE A 253 -17.12 -7.08 6.11
N LEU A 254 -16.63 -7.48 4.94
CA LEU A 254 -16.86 -8.83 4.39
C LEU A 254 -15.55 -9.63 4.23
N THR A 255 -15.47 -10.65 5.09
CA THR A 255 -15.05 -12.05 4.86
C THR A 255 -13.70 -12.36 4.20
N ILE A 256 -12.70 -12.61 5.07
CA ILE A 256 -11.36 -13.19 4.81
C ILE A 256 -11.38 -14.64 4.24
N ARG A 257 -12.55 -15.28 4.03
CA ARG A 257 -12.66 -16.74 3.76
C ARG A 257 -12.21 -17.23 2.37
N ARG A 258 -11.60 -16.40 1.52
CA ARG A 258 -11.23 -16.79 0.13
C ARG A 258 -9.79 -16.50 -0.28
N TRP A 259 -8.93 -16.18 0.70
CA TRP A 259 -7.49 -16.06 0.49
C TRP A 259 -6.76 -17.32 0.91
#